data_AF-A0AAQ2GGP0-F1
#
_entry.id   AF-A0AAQ2GGP0-F1
#
_cell.length_a   1.000
_cell.length_b   1.000
_cell.length_c   1.000
_cell.angle_alpha   90.00
_cell.angle_beta   90.00
_cell.angle_gamma   90.00
#
_symmetry.space_group_name_H-M   'P 1'
#
loop_
_entity.id
_entity.type
_entity.pdbx_description
1 polymer ?
#
loop_
_entity_poly.entity_id
_entity_poly.type
_entity_poly.pdbx_seq_one_letter_code
_entity_poly.pdbx_strand_id
1 'polypeptide(L)'
;MIKSFRNKALSELFQAGKTGKIDTKMHKRVLVRLDRLEASEKPEEMNLPGFAFHALRGFDPIRYTVHVNGPWCITFEFDGKDAARVDFEQYH
;
A
#
# COMPACT_ATOMS: atom_id res chain seq x y z
N MET A 1 -2.49 -7.19 -9.69
CA MET A 1 -3.79 -6.63 -9.26
C MET A 1 -3.87 -6.62 -7.75
N ILE A 2 -4.65 -5.70 -7.15
CA ILE A 2 -4.95 -5.69 -5.71
C ILE A 2 -6.21 -6.52 -5.45
N LYS A 3 -6.05 -7.65 -4.78
CA LYS A 3 -7.15 -8.57 -4.42
C LYS A 3 -7.98 -8.10 -3.24
N SER A 4 -7.36 -7.50 -2.23
CA SER A 4 -8.04 -7.20 -0.97
C SER A 4 -7.39 -6.08 -0.18
N PHE A 5 -8.24 -5.37 0.57
CA PHE A 5 -7.84 -4.31 1.50
C PHE A 5 -8.23 -4.71 2.93
N ARG A 6 -7.31 -4.51 3.88
CA ARG A 6 -7.63 -4.49 5.32
C ARG A 6 -8.25 -3.14 5.72
N ASN A 7 -7.74 -2.06 5.13
CA ASN A 7 -8.22 -0.71 5.41
C ASN A 7 -9.38 -0.31 4.47
N LYS A 8 -10.58 -0.13 5.04
CA LYS A 8 -11.76 0.25 4.26
C LYS A 8 -11.63 1.64 3.62
N ALA A 9 -10.99 2.60 4.31
CA ALA A 9 -10.81 3.94 3.77
C ALA A 9 -9.82 3.96 2.60
N LEU A 10 -8.78 3.12 2.65
CA LEU A 10 -7.85 2.93 1.55
C LEU A 10 -8.54 2.32 0.33
N SER A 11 -9.37 1.29 0.55
CA SER A 11 -10.20 0.69 -0.51
C SER A 11 -11.14 1.72 -1.16
N GLU A 12 -11.78 2.57 -0.36
CA GLU A 12 -12.65 3.64 -0.84
C GLU A 12 -11.88 4.66 -1.68
N LEU A 13 -10.71 5.09 -1.19
CA LEU A 13 -9.83 5.99 -1.92
C LEU A 13 -9.38 5.39 -3.26
N PHE A 14 -9.03 4.10 -3.28
CA PHE A 14 -8.63 3.40 -4.50
C PHE A 14 -9.75 3.36 -5.54
N GLN A 15 -10.97 3.01 -5.13
CA GLN A 15 -12.10 2.81 -6.03
C GLN A 15 -12.76 4.11 -6.49
N ALA A 16 -12.93 5.07 -5.59
CA ALA A 16 -13.68 6.29 -5.85
C ALA A 16 -12.79 7.53 -6.05
N GLY A 17 -11.47 7.40 -5.86
CA GLY A 17 -10.52 8.52 -5.93
C GLY A 17 -10.61 9.49 -4.76
N LYS A 18 -11.47 9.22 -3.76
CA LYS A 18 -11.67 10.07 -2.58
C LYS A 18 -12.19 9.26 -1.39
N THR A 19 -11.89 9.75 -0.20
CA THR A 19 -12.50 9.29 1.07
C THR A 19 -12.46 10.43 2.07
N GLY A 20 -13.42 10.49 2.99
CA GLY A 20 -13.41 11.44 4.12
C GLY A 20 -12.52 11.00 5.29
N LYS A 21 -11.90 9.81 5.21
CA LYS A 21 -11.20 9.17 6.35
C LYS A 21 -9.67 9.22 6.25
N ILE A 22 -9.13 9.65 5.12
CA ILE A 22 -7.69 9.87 4.90
C ILE A 22 -7.52 11.36 4.56
N ASP A 23 -6.51 12.02 5.13
CA ASP A 23 -6.22 13.43 4.83
C ASP A 23 -6.04 13.63 3.31
N THR A 24 -6.78 14.58 2.76
CA THR A 24 -6.78 14.91 1.32
C THR A 24 -5.39 15.30 0.81
N LYS A 25 -4.54 15.86 1.68
CA LYS A 25 -3.13 16.18 1.35
C LYS A 25 -2.30 14.94 1.02
N MET A 26 -2.71 13.76 1.50
CA MET A 26 -2.03 12.48 1.23
C MET A 26 -2.60 11.73 0.03
N HIS A 27 -3.81 12.05 -0.45
CA HIS A 27 -4.51 11.27 -1.48
C HIS A 27 -3.64 11.02 -2.72
N LYS A 28 -3.03 12.07 -3.28
CA LYS A 28 -2.18 11.93 -4.47
C LYS A 28 -1.01 10.97 -4.24
N ARG A 29 -0.37 11.03 -3.07
CA ARG A 29 0.78 10.16 -2.75
C ARG A 29 0.33 8.71 -2.56
N VAL A 30 -0.81 8.50 -1.91
CA VAL A 30 -1.41 7.18 -1.71
C VAL A 30 -1.80 6.56 -3.04
N LEU A 31 -2.53 7.28 -3.89
CA LEU A 31 -2.99 6.78 -5.19
C LEU A 31 -1.81 6.37 -6.09
N VAL A 32 -0.74 7.17 -6.19
CA VAL A 32 0.45 6.80 -6.97
C VAL A 32 1.05 5.44 -6.54
N ARG A 33 1.01 5.13 -5.24
CA ARG A 33 1.53 3.85 -4.72
C ARG A 33 0.56 2.71 -4.99
N LEU A 34 -0.74 2.95 -4.85
CA LEU A 34 -1.76 1.96 -5.18
C LEU A 34 -1.79 1.65 -6.67
N ASP A 35 -1.65 2.65 -7.55
CA ASP A 35 -1.55 2.46 -9.00
C ASP A 35 -0.34 1.61 -9.36
N ARG A 36 0.81 1.87 -8.73
CA ARG A 36 2.01 1.05 -8.94
C ARG A 36 1.81 -0.37 -8.41
N LEU A 37 1.21 -0.53 -7.23
CA LEU A 37 0.96 -1.83 -6.61
C LEU A 37 -0.04 -2.66 -7.43
N GLU A 38 -1.07 -2.03 -7.97
CA GLU A 38 -2.06 -2.65 -8.86
C GLU A 38 -1.40 -3.27 -10.10
N ALA A 39 -0.44 -2.55 -10.68
CA ALA A 39 0.31 -2.98 -11.86
C ALA A 39 1.48 -3.94 -11.56
N SER A 40 1.77 -4.25 -10.30
CA SER A 40 2.91 -5.09 -9.93
C SER A 40 2.52 -6.57 -9.85
N GLU A 41 3.41 -7.46 -10.34
CA GLU A 41 3.23 -8.92 -10.23
C GLU A 41 4.08 -9.56 -9.12
N LYS A 42 4.96 -8.79 -8.48
CA LYS A 42 5.83 -9.21 -7.39
C LYS A 42 6.20 -8.02 -6.50
N PRO A 43 6.53 -8.24 -5.22
CA PRO A 43 6.78 -7.13 -4.28
C PRO A 43 7.99 -6.27 -4.65
N GLU A 44 9.03 -6.82 -5.26
CA GLU A 44 10.26 -6.08 -5.62
C GLU A 44 10.00 -4.98 -6.65
N GLU A 45 8.90 -5.05 -7.41
CA GLU A 45 8.49 -4.02 -8.36
C GLU A 45 8.03 -2.72 -7.69
N MET A 46 7.83 -2.74 -6.38
CA MET A 46 7.56 -1.58 -5.54
C MET A 46 8.84 -0.89 -5.04
N ASN A 47 10.03 -1.45 -5.33
CA ASN A 47 11.32 -0.85 -4.95
C ASN A 47 11.71 0.33 -5.85
N LEU A 48 10.91 1.40 -5.76
CA LEU A 48 11.10 2.64 -6.50
C LEU A 48 11.71 3.73 -5.60
N PRO A 49 12.47 4.69 -6.17
CA PRO A 49 12.94 5.85 -5.44
C PRO A 49 11.80 6.59 -4.74
N GLY A 50 11.98 6.89 -3.45
CA GLY A 50 10.98 7.57 -2.62
C GLY A 50 9.83 6.69 -2.09
N PHE A 51 9.81 5.39 -2.41
CA PHE A 51 8.86 4.45 -1.81
C PHE A 51 9.40 3.82 -0.52
N ALA A 52 10.73 3.86 -0.30
CA ALA A 52 11.38 3.26 0.87
C ALA A 52 10.94 1.81 1.12
N PHE A 53 10.83 1.04 0.03
CA PHE A 53 10.36 -0.34 0.04
C PHE A 53 11.25 -1.23 0.90
N HIS A 54 10.64 -2.01 1.78
CA HIS A 54 11.31 -3.10 2.49
C HIS A 54 10.32 -4.14 3.00
N ALA A 55 10.83 -5.33 3.31
CA ALA A 55 10.07 -6.38 3.97
C ALA A 55 9.95 -6.12 5.49
N LEU A 56 8.78 -6.41 6.05
CA LEU A 56 8.51 -6.37 7.47
C LEU A 56 8.97 -7.68 8.14
N ARG A 57 9.56 -7.57 9.33
CA ARG A 57 10.03 -8.73 10.09
C ARG A 57 8.90 -9.33 10.91
N GLY A 58 8.90 -10.66 11.07
CA GLY A 58 7.98 -11.36 11.97
C GLY A 58 6.59 -11.66 11.40
N PHE A 59 6.39 -11.48 10.09
CA PHE A 59 5.14 -11.85 9.41
C PHE A 59 5.32 -13.10 8.55
N ASP A 60 4.38 -14.03 8.67
CA ASP A 60 4.21 -15.17 7.77
C ASP A 60 2.74 -15.21 7.30
N PRO A 61 2.44 -15.00 6.00
CA PRO A 61 3.39 -14.71 4.92
C PRO A 61 4.06 -13.33 5.08
N ILE A 62 5.20 -13.16 4.40
CA ILE A 62 5.99 -11.93 4.42
C ILE A 62 5.11 -10.75 3.99
N ARG A 63 5.10 -9.70 4.82
CA ARG A 63 4.53 -8.40 4.47
C ARG A 63 5.62 -7.43 4.05
N TYR A 64 5.25 -6.46 3.24
CA TYR A 64 6.09 -5.39 2.72
C TYR A 64 5.48 -4.06 3.07
N THR A 65 6.30 -3.01 3.02
CA THR A 65 5.86 -1.64 3.28
C THR A 65 6.43 -0.69 2.24
N VAL A 66 5.66 0.34 1.91
CA VAL A 66 6.11 1.54 1.21
C VAL A 66 5.68 2.79 1.96
N HIS A 67 6.62 3.72 2.15
CA HIS A 67 6.41 4.97 2.86
C HIS A 67 5.51 5.92 2.08
N VAL A 68 4.60 6.65 2.75
CA VAL A 68 3.71 7.66 2.16
C VAL A 68 4.06 9.08 2.62
N ASN A 69 3.96 9.34 3.93
CA ASN A 69 4.12 10.68 4.51
C ASN A 69 4.25 10.61 6.04
N GLY A 70 5.33 11.16 6.60
CA GLY A 70 5.58 11.09 8.05
C GLY A 70 5.52 9.63 8.53
N PRO A 71 4.68 9.28 9.52
CA PRO A 71 4.52 7.91 10.01
C PRO A 71 3.73 6.99 9.08
N TRP A 72 3.04 7.54 8.08
CA TRP A 72 2.09 6.78 7.26
C TRP A 72 2.79 5.95 6.19
N CYS A 73 2.42 4.67 6.15
CA CYS A 73 2.89 3.67 5.20
C CYS A 73 1.72 2.89 4.61
N ILE A 74 1.91 2.34 3.41
CA ILE A 74 1.04 1.29 2.85
C ILE A 74 1.74 -0.04 3.05
N THR A 75 1.07 -0.99 3.69
CA THR A 75 1.60 -2.35 3.89
C THR A 75 0.75 -3.38 3.18
N PHE A 76 1.37 -4.44 2.69
CA PHE A 76 0.71 -5.45 1.86
C PHE A 76 1.48 -6.77 1.92
N GLU A 77 0.86 -7.87 1.52
CA GLU A 77 1.61 -9.04 1.06
C GLU A 77 1.26 -9.37 -0.39
N PHE A 78 1.90 -10.41 -0.93
CA PHE A 78 1.55 -11.00 -2.21
C PHE A 78 0.98 -12.41 -2.02
N ASP A 79 -0.13 -12.68 -2.70
CA ASP A 79 -0.72 -14.00 -2.88
C ASP A 79 -0.58 -14.40 -4.36
N GLY A 80 0.47 -15.17 -4.65
CA GLY A 80 0.92 -15.41 -6.02
C GLY A 80 1.42 -14.12 -6.66
N LYS A 81 0.75 -13.69 -7.73
CA LYS A 81 1.08 -12.47 -8.47
C LYS A 81 0.31 -11.22 -8.02
N ASP A 82 -0.57 -11.37 -7.04
CA ASP A 82 -1.50 -10.31 -6.68
C ASP A 82 -1.22 -9.77 -5.28
N ALA A 83 -1.31 -8.45 -5.14
CA ALA A 83 -1.22 -7.81 -3.84
C ALA A 83 -2.48 -8.12 -3.01
N ALA A 84 -2.29 -8.42 -1.74
CA ALA A 84 -3.37 -8.79 -0.83
C ALA A 84 -3.22 -8.13 0.54
N ARG A 85 -4.33 -8.06 1.26
CA ARG A 85 -4.45 -7.52 2.62
C ARG A 85 -3.76 -6.16 2.75
N VAL A 86 -4.01 -5.29 1.76
CA VAL A 86 -3.41 -3.96 1.65
C VAL A 86 -3.97 -3.05 2.74
N ASP A 87 -3.08 -2.39 3.48
CA ASP A 87 -3.39 -1.56 4.64
C ASP A 87 -2.77 -0.17 4.53
N PHE A 88 -3.28 0.77 5.30
CA PHE A 88 -2.75 2.12 5.46
C PHE A 88 -2.63 2.43 6.94
N GLU A 89 -1.40 2.46 7.45
CA GLU A 89 -1.12 2.47 8.88
C GLU A 89 0.08 3.35 9.24
N GLN A 90 0.15 3.71 10.51
CA GLN A 90 1.32 4.40 11.05
C GLN A 90 2.35 3.35 11.48
N TYR A 91 3.47 3.32 10.78
CA TYR A 91 4.54 2.36 10.97
C TYR A 91 5.86 3.09 11.16
N HIS A 92 6.40 3.08 12.38
CA HIS A 92 7.74 3.53 12.78
C HIS A 92 8.30 2.57 13.82
#